data_AF-A0A969JGM7-F1
#
_entry.id   AF-A0A969JGM7-F1
#
_cell.length_a   1.000
_cell.length_b   1.000
_cell.length_c   1.000
_cell.angle_alpha   90.00
_cell.angle_beta   90.00
_cell.angle_gamma   90.00
#
_symmetry.space_group_name_H-M   'P 1'
#
loop_
_entity.id
_entity.type
_entity.pdbx_description
1 polymer ?
#
loop_
_entity_poly.entity_id
_entity_poly.type
_entity_poly.pdbx_seq_one_letter_code
_entity_poly.pdbx_strand_id
1 'polypeptide(L)' 'MHFNEQDLLSLKRKAERYREVINNTFQYRESWKNHLKNDILESLTEINNSLTLNATLEQRADIANLEAVVFRSARAIVA' A
#
# COMPACT_ATOMS: atom_id res chain seq x y z
N MET A 1 -9.86 10.67 39.85
CA MET A 1 -10.63 10.36 38.63
C MET A 1 -11.29 9.00 38.89
N HIS A 2 -12.61 8.96 39.04
CA HIS A 2 -13.32 7.70 39.30
C HIS A 2 -13.88 7.24 37.96
N PHE A 3 -13.32 6.17 37.40
CA PHE A 3 -13.83 5.57 36.18
C PHE A 3 -15.07 4.76 36.54
N ASN A 4 -16.21 5.09 35.95
CA ASN A 4 -17.40 4.27 36.11
C ASN A 4 -17.35 3.08 35.14
N GLU A 5 -18.29 2.14 35.30
CA GLU A 5 -18.36 0.93 34.48
C GLU A 5 -18.50 1.24 32.97
N GLN A 6 -19.23 2.31 32.62
CA GLN A 6 -19.41 2.74 31.23
C GLN A 6 -18.10 3.28 30.62
N ASP A 7 -17.29 3.99 31.40
CA ASP A 7 -15.99 4.49 30.97
C ASP A 7 -15.03 3.33 30.68
N LEU A 8 -15.02 2.30 31.54
CA LEU A 8 -14.21 1.11 31.36
C LEU A 8 -14.64 0.30 30.12
N LEU A 9 -15.96 0.14 29.91
CA LEU A 9 -16.50 -0.51 28.71
C LEU A 9 -16.14 0.25 27.43
N SER A 10 -16.20 1.58 27.47
CA SER A 10 -15.85 2.44 26.33
C SER A 10 -14.36 2.35 26.00
N LEU A 11 -13.52 2.34 27.02
CA LEU A 11 -12.08 2.19 26.86
C LEU A 11 -11.71 0.81 26.27
N LYS A 12 -12.37 -0.26 26.75
CA LYS A 12 -12.18 -1.61 26.21
C LYS A 12 -12.48 -1.68 24.72
N ARG A 13 -13.62 -1.12 24.28
CA ARG A 13 -13.99 -1.07 22.85
C ARG A 13 -12.97 -0.28 22.02
N LYS A 14 -12.46 0.84 22.54
CA LYS A 14 -11.43 1.64 21.88
C LYS A 14 -10.12 0.85 21.73
N ALA A 15 -9.71 0.14 22.78
CA ALA A 15 -8.51 -0.70 22.75
C ALA A 15 -8.64 -1.87 21.76
N GLU A 16 -9.81 -2.53 21.73
CA GLU A 16 -10.10 -3.60 20.76
C GLU A 16 -10.04 -3.08 19.33
N ARG A 17 -10.66 -1.93 19.05
CA ARG A 17 -10.63 -1.31 17.72
C ARG A 17 -9.22 -0.93 17.29
N TYR A 18 -8.43 -0.37 18.21
CA TYR A 18 -7.03 -0.03 17.93
C TYR A 18 -6.21 -1.27 17.56
N ARG A 19 -6.39 -2.38 18.30
CA ARG A 19 -5.71 -3.65 18.02
C ARG A 19 -6.08 -4.20 16.65
N GLU A 20 -7.36 -4.11 16.28
CA GLU A 20 -7.83 -4.52 14.96
C GLU A 20 -7.16 -3.70 13.84
N VAL A 21 -7.09 -2.38 13.98
CA VAL A 21 -6.45 -1.49 13.00
C VAL A 21 -4.96 -1.82 12.85
N ILE A 22 -4.24 -2.06 13.95
CA ILE A 22 -2.83 -2.49 13.90
C ILE A 22 -2.69 -3.81 13.16
N ASN A 23 -3.51 -4.80 13.50
CA ASN A 23 -3.42 -6.11 12.87
C ASN A 23 -3.68 -6.01 11.36
N ASN A 24 -4.71 -5.27 10.95
CA ASN A 24 -5.03 -5.05 9.54
C ASN A 24 -3.87 -4.34 8.83
N THR A 25 -3.25 -3.34 9.47
CA THR A 25 -2.10 -2.63 8.93
C THR A 25 -0.89 -3.55 8.74
N PHE A 26 -0.63 -4.43 9.71
CA PHE A 26 0.46 -5.40 9.62
C PHE A 26 0.21 -6.40 8.49
N GLN A 27 -0.99 -6.99 8.43
CA GLN A 27 -1.35 -7.96 7.40
C GLN A 27 -1.28 -7.36 5.99
N TYR A 28 -1.77 -6.12 5.83
CA TYR A 28 -1.65 -5.40 4.56
C TYR A 28 -0.19 -5.16 4.17
N ARG A 29 0.68 -4.75 5.11
CA ARG A 29 2.11 -4.53 4.85
C ARG A 29 2.83 -5.83 4.48
N GLU A 30 2.48 -6.95 5.11
CA GLU A 30 3.03 -8.26 4.76
C GLU A 30 2.56 -8.71 3.38
N SER A 31 1.27 -8.59 3.07
CA SER A 31 0.73 -8.90 1.74
C SER A 31 1.36 -8.03 0.64
N TRP A 32 1.55 -6.73 0.92
CA TRP A 32 2.24 -5.80 0.03
C TRP A 32 3.67 -6.26 -0.29
N LYS A 33 4.46 -6.58 0.75
CA LYS A 33 5.85 -7.01 0.59
C LYS A 33 5.99 -8.36 -0.12
N ASN A 34 5.11 -9.31 0.18
CA ASN A 34 5.28 -10.69 -0.26
C ASN A 34 4.69 -10.96 -1.64
N HIS A 35 3.60 -10.28 -2.01
CA HIS A 35 2.85 -10.61 -3.23
C HIS A 35 2.51 -9.38 -4.06
N LEU A 36 1.68 -8.48 -3.52
CA LEU A 36 0.98 -7.46 -4.30
C LEU A 36 1.94 -6.52 -5.04
N LYS A 37 3.08 -6.17 -4.44
CA LYS A 37 4.09 -5.34 -5.09
C LYS A 37 4.71 -6.02 -6.32
N ASN A 38 5.05 -7.30 -6.20
CA ASN A 38 5.64 -8.06 -7.30
C ASN A 38 4.61 -8.27 -8.40
N ASP A 39 3.37 -8.60 -8.06
CA ASP A 39 2.29 -8.80 -9.03
C ASP A 39 2.04 -7.53 -9.87
N ILE A 40 2.06 -6.35 -9.23
CA ILE A 40 1.93 -5.06 -9.92
C ILE A 40 3.12 -4.80 -10.85
N LEU A 41 4.35 -5.09 -10.40
CA LEU A 41 5.55 -4.89 -11.21
C LEU A 41 5.59 -5.83 -12.42
N GLU A 42 5.23 -7.09 -12.22
CA GLU A 42 5.12 -8.08 -13.30
C GLU A 42 4.08 -7.63 -14.33
N SER A 43 2.87 -7.29 -13.88
CA SER A 43 1.79 -6.82 -14.76
C SER A 43 2.19 -5.57 -15.56
N LEU A 44 2.81 -4.57 -14.92
CA LEU A 44 3.26 -3.36 -15.59
C LEU A 44 4.40 -3.63 -16.57
N THR A 45 5.29 -4.57 -16.26
CA THR A 45 6.39 -5.00 -17.14
C THR A 45 5.84 -5.73 -18.37
N GLU A 46 4.87 -6.62 -18.18
CA GLU A 46 4.18 -7.33 -19.28
C GLU A 46 3.48 -6.35 -20.22
N ILE A 47 2.76 -5.37 -19.68
CA ILE A 47 2.12 -4.31 -20.46
C ILE A 47 3.15 -3.50 -21.24
N ASN A 48 4.27 -3.14 -20.60
CA ASN A 48 5.34 -2.37 -21.23
C ASN A 48 5.96 -3.12 -22.42
N ASN A 49 6.24 -4.40 -22.23
CA ASN A 49 6.80 -5.28 -23.25
C ASN A 49 5.81 -5.55 -24.39
N SER A 50 4.54 -5.75 -24.07
CA SER A 50 3.50 -6.09 -25.05
C SER A 50 3.11 -4.89 -25.93
N LEU A 51 3.18 -3.68 -25.39
CA LEU A 51 2.82 -2.46 -26.09
C LEU A 51 4.03 -1.69 -26.64
N THR A 52 5.24 -2.25 -26.49
CA THR A 52 6.53 -1.63 -26.86
C THR A 52 6.64 -0.19 -26.33
N LEU A 53 6.00 0.06 -25.19
CA LEU A 53 6.04 1.35 -24.54
C LEU A 53 7.47 1.46 -24.01
N ASN A 54 8.24 2.44 -24.47
CA ASN A 54 9.56 2.73 -23.88
C ASN A 54 9.36 3.41 -22.51
N ALA A 55 8.56 2.82 -21.62
CA ALA A 55 8.26 3.35 -20.30
C ALA A 55 9.26 2.82 -19.27
N THR A 56 9.55 3.65 -18.29
CA THR A 56 10.43 3.31 -17.16
C THR A 56 9.59 3.11 -15.91
N LEU A 57 9.76 1.98 -15.24
CA LEU A 57 9.16 1.71 -13.93
C LEU A 57 10.12 2.16 -12.82
N GLU A 58 9.62 2.99 -11.90
CA GLU A 58 10.37 3.50 -10.75
C GLU A 58 9.67 3.08 -9.45
N GLN A 59 10.42 2.45 -8.54
CA GLN A 59 9.92 2.11 -7.20
C GLN A 59 10.28 3.22 -6.23
N ARG A 60 9.28 3.73 -5.50
CA ARG A 60 9.46 4.82 -4.53
C ARG A 60 9.10 4.33 -3.13
N ALA A 61 10.10 4.33 -2.25
CA ALA A 61 9.99 3.97 -0.83
C ALA A 61 10.26 5.18 0.09
N ASP A 62 10.48 6.36 -0.49
CA ASP A 62 10.74 7.64 0.19
C ASP A 62 9.47 8.27 0.79
N ILE A 63 8.28 7.75 0.47
CA ILE A 63 7.03 8.25 1.02
C ILE A 63 6.73 7.48 2.32
N ALA A 64 6.86 8.18 3.45
CA ALA A 64 6.59 7.60 4.76
C ALA A 64 5.17 7.00 4.80
N ASN A 65 5.08 5.70 5.11
CA ASN A 65 3.84 4.91 5.17
C ASN A 65 3.14 4.62 3.83
N LEU A 66 3.75 4.91 2.68
CA LEU A 66 3.22 4.61 1.34
C LEU A 66 4.36 4.12 0.44
N GLU A 67 4.36 2.84 0.07
CA GLU A 67 5.18 2.38 -1.05
C GLU A 67 4.37 2.59 -2.35
N ALA A 68 4.96 3.28 -3.33
CA ALA A 68 4.29 3.61 -4.58
C ALA A 68 5.07 3.07 -5.79
N VAL A 69 4.34 2.53 -6.78
CA VAL A 69 4.89 2.14 -8.07
C VAL A 69 4.52 3.22 -9.09
N VAL A 70 5.52 3.88 -9.67
CA VAL A 70 5.32 4.95 -10.65
C VAL A 70 5.65 4.41 -12.04
N PHE A 71 4.66 4.42 -12.93
CA PHE A 71 4.81 4.10 -14.35
C PHE A 71 4.89 5.40 -15.15
N ARG A 72 6.04 5.66 -15.79
CA ARG A 72 6.22 6.85 -16.67
C ARG A 72 6.48 6.40 -18.09
N SER A 73 5.58 6.73 -19.01
CA SER A 73 5.84 6.62 -20.45
C SER A 73 6.45 7.91 -20.98
N ALA A 74 7.46 7.80 -21.84
CA ALA A 74 7.91 8.93 -22.63
C ALA A 74 6.80 9.30 -23.63
N ARG A 75 6.43 10.59 -23.69
CA ARG A 75 5.52 11.10 -24.73
C ARG A 75 6.02 10.63 -26.10
N ALA A 76 5.20 9.89 -26.82
CA ALA A 76 5.34 9.74 -28.25
C ALA A 76 5.17 11.14 -28.86
N ILE A 77 6.28 11.78 -29.23
CA ILE A 77 6.25 12.81 -30.24
C ILE A 77 5.99 12.05 -31.54
N VAL A 78 4.73 12.03 -31.97
CA VAL A 78 4.37 11.67 -33.33
C VAL A 78 4.83 12.85 -34.19
N ALA A 79 5.93 12.66 -34.91
CA ALA A 79 6.39 13.51 -35.99
C ALA A 79 6.46 12.65 -37.25
#